data_AF-A0A562D1S6-F1
#
_entry.id   AF-A0A562D1S6-F1
#
_cell.length_a   1.000
_cell.length_b   1.000
_cell.length_c   1.000
_cell.angle_alpha   90.00
_cell.angle_beta   90.00
_cell.angle_gamma   90.00
#
_symmetry.space_group_name_H-M   'P 1'
#
loop_
_entity.id
_entity.type
_entity.pdbx_description
1 polymer ?
#
loop_
_entity_poly.entity_id
_entity_poly.type
_entity_poly.pdbx_seq_one_letter_code
_entity_poly.pdbx_strand_id
1 'polypeptide(L)'
;MLRSTVLGTTLLALALTGATVPAAATEEPGHPDGVELGVEHGVDHGVVTAADGSTYAVDEWGPPPAEPPAEDRVEAALASTLTASATTDVFRLHSKPGSNRTIYLDFKGGLLLAGNSWLLQGLTTLLYPGWSLDSSPAFSDAERAVILEVWARMAEDFAPFDIDVTTEEPPLGALWRATSSDQTYGTRVAFSSGTAIQDALCRARCGGVAWIGTFDSILTKGETRSPAWVFPSSLGNRAKSMAEAGSHEAGHTLGLAHDGTATSGYYAGTTLWGPLMGSPYSSSVTQWSKGDYPGANNREDDIQVAISNGAPLRADEAGSTVATAVPLSSLPGGRGIIGTRTDEDWLQVTDCSGAVTVHAEPAAVGANLDIGLELRDAAGALVASAATATSRTSAGLEGMDARLSRTVSGGTFHVVVKGIGSGLNSPASWPVNGYDDFGSLGAYTVSVTGCSVGEPGTGTPDTGTPGGEPVTEEPVVSPPPVTATPKKTRPGAPKRPGAVPGARGGRRTVTASWARPATGGAPITRYQVRAFRLATTGRVVARTAPRAVSSTVRKASLRLPKGRWVVRVRARNAVGWGPWSVASARVTPR
;
A
#
# COMPACT_ATOMS: atom_id res chain seq x y z
N MET A 1 -39.25 29.66 79.92
CA MET A 1 -37.89 30.13 80.26
C MET A 1 -36.91 29.57 79.21
N LEU A 2 -36.15 30.48 78.57
CA LEU A 2 -35.02 30.37 77.61
C LEU A 2 -34.99 29.18 76.61
N ARG A 3 -35.29 29.39 75.31
CA ARG A 3 -34.51 30.00 74.19
C ARG A 3 -33.34 29.16 73.65
N SER A 4 -33.45 28.68 72.40
CA SER A 4 -32.57 28.99 71.24
C SER A 4 -32.92 28.04 70.06
N THR A 5 -33.68 28.50 69.06
CA THR A 5 -33.31 29.06 67.72
C THR A 5 -32.88 28.06 66.65
N VAL A 6 -33.70 28.06 65.59
CA VAL A 6 -33.64 27.31 64.33
C VAL A 6 -33.01 28.19 63.25
N LEU A 7 -32.19 27.60 62.37
CA LEU A 7 -31.63 28.25 61.18
C LEU A 7 -32.29 27.69 59.92
N GLY A 8 -32.78 28.57 59.05
CA GLY A 8 -33.26 28.28 57.70
C GLY A 8 -32.84 29.40 56.77
N THR A 9 -32.12 29.03 55.72
CA THR A 9 -31.46 29.85 54.70
C THR A 9 -32.42 30.42 53.65
N THR A 10 -32.14 31.62 53.11
CA THR A 10 -32.34 31.92 51.68
C THR A 10 -31.47 33.10 51.18
N LEU A 11 -31.06 32.97 49.92
CA LEU A 11 -30.17 33.79 49.08
C LEU A 11 -30.57 35.28 48.91
N LEU A 12 -29.56 36.11 48.59
CA LEU A 12 -29.70 37.12 47.53
C LEU A 12 -28.34 37.50 46.90
N ALA A 13 -28.35 37.67 45.57
CA ALA A 13 -27.23 38.04 44.70
C ALA A 13 -26.91 39.55 44.73
N LEU A 14 -25.72 39.95 44.26
CA LEU A 14 -25.47 40.73 43.01
C LEU A 14 -24.14 41.54 43.06
N ALA A 15 -23.18 41.10 42.25
CA ALA A 15 -22.38 41.86 41.25
C ALA A 15 -21.35 42.98 41.57
N LEU A 16 -20.26 42.87 40.77
CA LEU A 16 -19.51 43.88 40.00
C LEU A 16 -18.10 44.36 40.45
N THR A 17 -17.16 44.07 39.52
CA THR A 17 -16.07 44.92 38.97
C THR A 17 -14.72 45.04 39.66
N GLY A 18 -13.67 44.91 38.82
CA GLY A 18 -12.33 45.40 39.10
C GLY A 18 -11.26 44.71 38.26
N ALA A 19 -11.04 45.19 37.03
CA ALA A 19 -9.95 44.74 36.16
C ALA A 19 -8.64 45.49 36.45
N THR A 20 -7.52 44.76 36.49
CA THR A 20 -6.17 45.27 36.18
C THR A 20 -5.33 44.13 35.59
N VAL A 21 -4.74 44.37 34.42
CA VAL A 21 -3.67 43.55 33.78
C VAL A 21 -2.39 44.40 33.83
N PRO A 22 -1.18 43.82 33.98
CA PRO A 22 -0.36 43.59 32.78
C PRO A 22 0.52 42.31 32.78
N ALA A 23 0.73 41.79 31.54
CA ALA A 23 1.94 41.15 30.98
C ALA A 23 2.42 39.80 31.54
N ALA A 24 2.80 38.76 30.78
CA ALA A 24 2.91 38.54 29.33
C ALA A 24 3.17 37.03 29.07
N ALA A 25 3.07 36.63 27.80
CA ALA A 25 3.50 35.37 27.15
C ALA A 25 2.42 34.32 26.82
N THR A 26 1.63 34.64 25.79
CA THR A 26 1.34 33.83 24.59
C THR A 26 1.08 32.31 24.74
N GLU A 27 -0.20 31.93 24.77
CA GLU A 27 -0.71 30.69 24.19
C GLU A 27 -1.56 31.06 22.96
N GLU A 28 -1.32 30.43 21.82
CA GLU A 28 -2.20 30.48 20.64
C GLU A 28 -3.29 29.40 20.72
N PRO A 29 -4.44 29.59 20.02
CA PRO A 29 -5.70 28.94 20.34
C PRO A 29 -5.75 27.47 19.92
N GLY A 30 -6.48 26.68 20.74
CA GLY A 30 -6.73 25.26 20.55
C GLY A 30 -7.34 24.92 19.19
N HIS A 31 -6.77 23.89 18.58
CA HIS A 31 -7.36 23.07 17.53
C HIS A 31 -8.60 22.36 18.12
N PRO A 32 -9.78 22.40 17.48
CA PRO A 32 -10.96 21.73 18.03
C PRO A 32 -10.73 20.22 18.01
N ASP A 33 -11.00 19.60 19.17
CA ASP A 33 -11.04 18.16 19.33
C ASP A 33 -11.97 17.52 18.30
N GLY A 34 -11.60 16.30 17.91
CA GLY A 34 -12.19 15.52 16.83
C GLY A 34 -13.70 15.43 16.90
N VAL A 35 -14.30 15.47 15.71
CA VAL A 35 -15.67 15.06 15.50
C VAL A 35 -15.77 13.59 15.92
N GLU A 36 -16.37 13.35 17.08
CA GLU A 36 -16.86 12.03 17.47
C GLU A 36 -18.02 11.70 16.52
N LEU A 37 -17.72 11.04 15.41
CA LEU A 37 -18.72 10.43 14.54
C LEU A 37 -19.32 9.24 15.31
N GLY A 38 -20.37 9.52 16.08
CA GLY A 38 -21.23 8.50 16.65
C GLY A 38 -22.03 7.81 15.55
N VAL A 39 -21.44 6.79 14.93
CA VAL A 39 -22.17 5.77 14.19
C VAL A 39 -22.46 4.65 15.19
N GLU A 40 -23.73 4.28 15.39
CA GLU A 40 -24.08 3.05 16.11
C GLU A 40 -23.59 1.87 15.26
N HIS A 41 -22.34 1.44 15.48
CA HIS A 41 -21.81 0.21 14.93
C HIS A 41 -22.65 -0.96 15.48
N GLY A 42 -23.34 -1.69 14.61
CA GLY A 42 -23.72 -3.07 14.93
C GLY A 42 -22.45 -3.79 15.42
N VAL A 43 -22.56 -4.57 16.48
CA VAL A 43 -21.39 -5.15 17.16
C VAL A 43 -20.57 -5.97 16.16
N ASP A 44 -19.46 -5.40 15.69
CA ASP A 44 -18.50 -6.12 14.87
C ASP A 44 -17.81 -7.14 15.77
N HIS A 45 -18.24 -8.38 15.66
CA HIS A 45 -17.74 -9.49 16.47
C HIS A 45 -16.25 -9.80 16.23
N GLY A 46 -15.65 -9.26 15.16
CA GLY A 46 -14.22 -9.39 14.84
C GLY A 46 -13.32 -8.30 15.43
N VAL A 47 -13.87 -7.21 15.98
CA VAL A 47 -13.07 -6.11 16.53
C VAL A 47 -12.78 -6.30 18.01
N VAL A 48 -11.50 -6.28 18.36
CA VAL A 48 -11.01 -6.39 19.74
C VAL A 48 -10.44 -5.07 20.20
N THR A 49 -10.86 -4.61 21.38
CA THR A 49 -10.27 -3.44 22.05
C THR A 49 -9.15 -3.88 22.99
N ALA A 50 -7.92 -3.44 22.72
CA ALA A 50 -6.76 -3.67 23.56
C ALA A 50 -6.82 -2.81 24.84
N ALA A 51 -6.01 -3.17 25.83
CA ALA A 51 -5.98 -2.51 27.14
C ALA A 51 -5.61 -1.01 27.09
N ASP A 52 -4.97 -0.54 26.01
CA ASP A 52 -4.62 0.87 25.80
C ASP A 52 -5.69 1.65 25.01
N GLY A 53 -6.86 1.05 24.79
CA GLY A 53 -7.98 1.63 24.06
C GLY A 53 -7.87 1.56 22.53
N SER A 54 -6.77 1.02 21.99
CA SER A 54 -6.68 0.79 20.54
C SER A 54 -7.41 -0.47 20.11
N THR A 55 -7.87 -0.48 18.86
CA THR A 55 -8.61 -1.60 18.29
C THR A 55 -7.78 -2.35 17.26
N TYR A 56 -8.01 -3.66 17.18
CA TYR A 56 -7.52 -4.50 16.10
C TYR A 56 -8.63 -5.43 15.66
N ALA A 57 -8.65 -5.76 14.37
CA ALA A 57 -9.57 -6.72 13.80
C ALA A 57 -8.94 -8.12 13.77
N VAL A 58 -9.77 -9.14 13.99
CA VAL A 58 -9.44 -10.55 13.84
C VAL A 58 -10.40 -11.14 12.82
N ASP A 59 -9.90 -11.46 11.62
CA ASP A 59 -10.68 -12.08 10.55
C ASP A 59 -10.91 -13.57 10.83
N GLU A 60 -11.74 -13.90 11.83
CA GLU A 60 -12.16 -15.28 12.13
C GLU A 60 -13.04 -15.85 11.01
N TRP A 61 -12.40 -16.38 9.98
CA TRP A 61 -13.07 -16.99 8.84
C TRP A 61 -13.04 -18.53 8.89
N GLY A 62 -14.18 -19.14 8.55
CA GLY A 62 -14.30 -20.57 8.27
C GLY A 62 -14.28 -20.83 6.76
N PRO A 63 -13.49 -21.78 6.24
CA PRO A 63 -13.40 -21.99 4.81
C PRO A 63 -14.74 -22.41 4.19
N PRO A 64 -15.18 -21.79 3.07
CA PRO A 64 -16.30 -22.28 2.31
C PRO A 64 -15.94 -23.64 1.72
N PRO A 65 -16.95 -24.45 1.35
CA PRO A 65 -16.73 -25.68 0.60
C PRO A 65 -15.84 -25.40 -0.61
N ALA A 66 -14.89 -26.29 -0.89
CA ALA A 66 -14.03 -26.16 -2.05
C ALA A 66 -14.88 -26.17 -3.33
N GLU A 67 -15.03 -25.00 -3.97
CA GLU A 67 -15.46 -24.97 -5.37
C GLU A 67 -14.27 -25.37 -6.26
N PRO A 68 -14.52 -26.19 -7.30
CA PRO A 68 -13.50 -26.52 -8.28
C PRO A 68 -13.07 -25.23 -9.01
N PRO A 69 -11.78 -25.06 -9.32
CA PRO A 69 -11.32 -23.93 -10.12
C PRO A 69 -12.01 -23.95 -11.50
N ALA A 70 -12.29 -22.77 -12.05
CA ALA A 70 -12.59 -22.65 -13.48
C ALA A 70 -11.26 -22.87 -14.25
N GLU A 71 -11.10 -24.02 -14.90
CA GLU A 71 -9.78 -24.56 -15.23
C GLU A 71 -9.07 -23.85 -16.42
N ASP A 72 -9.78 -23.36 -17.45
CA ASP A 72 -9.09 -23.01 -18.72
C ASP A 72 -8.56 -21.56 -18.85
N ARG A 73 -9.21 -20.51 -18.28
CA ARG A 73 -8.67 -19.12 -18.34
C ARG A 73 -7.76 -18.78 -17.17
N VAL A 74 -7.95 -19.47 -16.04
CA VAL A 74 -7.01 -19.45 -14.93
C VAL A 74 -5.68 -20.04 -15.41
N GLU A 75 -5.68 -21.07 -16.26
CA GLU A 75 -4.45 -21.57 -16.88
C GLU A 75 -3.73 -20.57 -17.80
N ALA A 76 -4.44 -19.80 -18.62
CA ALA A 76 -3.79 -18.80 -19.49
C ALA A 76 -3.22 -17.61 -18.71
N ALA A 77 -3.96 -17.09 -17.72
CA ALA A 77 -3.49 -16.04 -16.82
C ALA A 77 -2.37 -16.55 -15.89
N LEU A 78 -2.47 -17.77 -15.37
CA LEU A 78 -1.42 -18.43 -14.60
C LEU A 78 -0.19 -18.72 -15.47
N ALA A 79 -0.34 -19.18 -16.71
CA ALA A 79 0.77 -19.45 -17.62
C ALA A 79 1.49 -18.16 -18.03
N SER A 80 0.74 -17.08 -18.27
CA SER A 80 1.28 -15.74 -18.47
C SER A 80 2.01 -15.24 -17.22
N THR A 81 1.42 -15.44 -16.04
CA THR A 81 2.01 -15.08 -14.73
C THR A 81 3.25 -15.91 -14.40
N LEU A 82 3.26 -17.21 -14.71
CA LEU A 82 4.40 -18.12 -14.56
C LEU A 82 5.55 -17.70 -15.49
N THR A 83 5.23 -17.36 -16.74
CA THR A 83 6.21 -16.89 -17.73
C THR A 83 6.80 -15.53 -17.32
N ALA A 84 5.95 -14.60 -16.86
CA ALA A 84 6.36 -13.30 -16.36
C ALA A 84 7.20 -13.43 -15.08
N SER A 85 6.78 -14.29 -14.13
CA SER A 85 7.50 -14.57 -12.89
C SER A 85 8.91 -15.12 -13.16
N ALA A 86 9.09 -15.99 -14.16
CA ALA A 86 10.39 -16.54 -14.52
C ALA A 86 11.43 -15.48 -14.93
N THR A 87 10.98 -14.33 -15.44
CA THR A 87 11.86 -13.23 -15.91
C THR A 87 11.82 -11.99 -15.02
N THR A 88 10.85 -11.89 -14.11
CA THR A 88 10.64 -10.74 -13.22
C THR A 88 11.25 -11.01 -11.84
N ASP A 89 11.97 -10.04 -11.27
CA ASP A 89 12.34 -10.10 -9.86
C ASP A 89 11.11 -9.80 -8.99
N VAL A 90 10.38 -10.85 -8.60
CA VAL A 90 9.14 -10.77 -7.81
C VAL A 90 9.31 -10.13 -6.42
N PHE A 91 10.55 -9.78 -6.03
CA PHE A 91 10.86 -9.04 -4.81
C PHE A 91 11.29 -7.59 -5.07
N ARG A 92 11.03 -7.08 -6.27
CA ARG A 92 11.26 -5.70 -6.70
C ARG A 92 10.07 -5.13 -7.49
N LEU A 93 8.88 -5.63 -7.19
CA LEU A 93 7.65 -5.15 -7.81
C LEU A 93 7.21 -3.85 -7.15
N HIS A 94 6.66 -2.93 -7.93
CA HIS A 94 6.20 -1.62 -7.48
C HIS A 94 5.01 -1.19 -8.35
N SER A 95 3.86 -0.92 -7.75
CA SER A 95 2.68 -0.43 -8.49
C SER A 95 2.81 1.06 -8.81
N LYS A 96 3.50 1.82 -7.94
CA LYS A 96 3.68 3.26 -8.10
C LYS A 96 5.02 3.73 -7.52
N PRO A 97 6.15 3.43 -8.20
CA PRO A 97 7.47 3.85 -7.74
C PRO A 97 7.52 5.36 -7.47
N GLY A 98 7.98 5.74 -6.28
CA GLY A 98 8.13 7.14 -5.88
C GLY A 98 6.93 7.75 -5.16
N SER A 99 5.85 6.98 -4.91
CA SER A 99 4.83 7.41 -3.95
C SER A 99 5.45 7.63 -2.56
N ASN A 100 4.85 8.56 -1.82
CA ASN A 100 5.14 8.81 -0.41
C ASN A 100 4.41 7.84 0.53
N ARG A 101 3.48 7.03 0.02
CA ARG A 101 2.77 6.00 0.77
C ARG A 101 3.18 4.62 0.27
N THR A 102 3.33 3.67 1.17
CA THR A 102 3.80 2.33 0.80
C THR A 102 3.02 1.23 1.51
N ILE A 103 2.56 0.24 0.77
CA ILE A 103 2.12 -1.05 1.31
C ILE A 103 3.18 -2.07 0.94
N TYR A 104 3.94 -2.52 1.93
CA TYR A 104 4.98 -3.53 1.72
C TYR A 104 4.44 -4.94 1.96
N LEU A 105 4.49 -5.78 0.93
CA LEU A 105 4.11 -7.18 0.97
C LEU A 105 5.32 -8.05 1.37
N ASP A 106 5.35 -8.45 2.63
CA ASP A 106 6.43 -9.23 3.22
C ASP A 106 6.14 -10.73 3.17
N PHE A 107 6.70 -11.40 2.16
CA PHE A 107 6.70 -12.86 2.06
C PHE A 107 7.94 -13.51 2.70
N LYS A 108 8.97 -12.74 3.06
CA LYS A 108 10.27 -13.30 3.49
C LYS A 108 10.35 -13.54 4.99
N GLY A 109 9.45 -12.93 5.74
CA GLY A 109 9.49 -12.98 7.19
C GLY A 109 10.53 -12.04 7.77
N GLY A 110 10.61 -11.97 9.10
CA GLY A 110 11.48 -10.98 9.71
C GLY A 110 11.48 -10.96 11.22
N LEU A 111 11.93 -9.82 11.75
CA LEU A 111 12.00 -9.57 13.19
C LEU A 111 11.11 -8.38 13.54
N LEU A 112 10.17 -8.61 14.45
CA LEU A 112 9.40 -7.56 15.11
C LEU A 112 10.29 -6.73 16.04
N LEU A 113 9.82 -5.52 16.33
CA LEU A 113 10.40 -4.70 17.38
C LEU A 113 10.20 -5.33 18.75
N ALA A 114 11.18 -5.16 19.63
CA ALA A 114 11.08 -5.67 21.01
C ALA A 114 9.93 -5.05 21.83
N GLY A 115 9.40 -3.89 21.41
CA GLY A 115 8.24 -3.23 22.02
C GLY A 115 7.01 -3.27 21.13
N ASN A 116 6.92 -4.28 20.26
CA ASN A 116 5.79 -4.45 19.36
C ASN A 116 4.51 -4.81 20.13
N SER A 117 3.39 -4.22 19.74
CA SER A 117 2.11 -4.31 20.45
C SER A 117 1.46 -5.69 20.33
N TRP A 118 1.79 -6.49 19.31
CA TRP A 118 1.33 -7.88 19.22
C TRP A 118 1.83 -8.75 20.38
N LEU A 119 2.97 -8.38 21.01
CA LEU A 119 3.46 -9.06 22.21
C LEU A 119 2.51 -8.91 23.41
N LEU A 120 1.75 -7.80 23.45
CA LEU A 120 0.74 -7.57 24.46
C LEU A 120 -0.55 -8.35 24.18
N GLN A 121 -0.73 -8.83 22.94
CA GLN A 121 -1.88 -9.62 22.50
C GLN A 121 -1.57 -11.13 22.46
N GLY A 122 -0.58 -11.59 23.20
CA GLY A 122 -0.27 -13.02 23.36
C GLY A 122 0.89 -13.53 22.50
N LEU A 123 1.43 -12.73 21.58
CA LEU A 123 2.59 -13.15 20.80
C LEU A 123 3.85 -13.30 21.68
N THR A 124 4.51 -14.45 21.60
CA THR A 124 5.69 -14.77 22.46
C THR A 124 7.03 -14.73 21.71
N THR A 125 7.00 -14.54 20.39
CA THR A 125 8.18 -14.49 19.53
C THR A 125 8.32 -13.13 18.85
N LEU A 126 9.58 -12.74 18.60
CA LEU A 126 9.91 -11.59 17.75
C LEU A 126 10.25 -12.03 16.33
N LEU A 127 10.61 -13.30 16.14
CA LEU A 127 10.90 -13.85 14.82
C LEU A 127 9.61 -14.42 14.25
N TYR A 128 9.27 -14.01 13.05
CA TYR A 128 8.21 -14.62 12.26
C TYR A 128 8.80 -15.19 10.96
N PRO A 129 8.40 -16.42 10.57
CA PRO A 129 8.83 -17.00 9.31
C PRO A 129 8.14 -16.29 8.14
N GLY A 130 8.79 -16.32 6.98
CA GLY A 130 8.15 -15.97 5.72
C GLY A 130 7.11 -17.01 5.30
N TRP A 131 6.46 -16.72 4.20
CA TRP A 131 5.60 -17.67 3.51
C TRP A 131 6.44 -18.66 2.70
N SER A 132 6.00 -19.91 2.70
CA SER A 132 6.51 -20.96 1.82
C SER A 132 5.48 -22.09 1.69
N LEU A 133 5.44 -22.70 0.50
CA LEU A 133 4.65 -23.90 0.17
C LEU A 133 5.36 -25.19 0.59
N ASP A 134 6.69 -25.20 0.59
CA ASP A 134 7.51 -26.41 0.78
C ASP A 134 8.51 -26.29 1.96
N SER A 135 8.45 -25.19 2.71
CA SER A 135 9.37 -24.84 3.81
C SER A 135 10.83 -24.64 3.39
N SER A 136 11.09 -24.48 2.08
CA SER A 136 12.41 -24.13 1.55
C SER A 136 12.77 -22.68 1.90
N PRO A 137 14.05 -22.39 2.19
CA PRO A 137 14.52 -21.01 2.34
C PRO A 137 14.61 -20.25 0.99
N ALA A 138 14.50 -20.95 -0.13
CA ALA A 138 14.51 -20.39 -1.47
C ALA A 138 13.12 -20.52 -2.10
N PHE A 139 12.65 -19.45 -2.74
CA PHE A 139 11.35 -19.44 -3.41
C PHE A 139 11.40 -20.19 -4.74
N SER A 140 10.56 -21.21 -4.86
CA SER A 140 10.27 -21.96 -6.08
C SER A 140 9.54 -21.10 -7.12
N ASP A 141 9.53 -21.52 -8.39
CA ASP A 141 8.79 -20.79 -9.44
C ASP A 141 7.28 -20.74 -9.17
N ALA A 142 6.72 -21.78 -8.55
CA ALA A 142 5.32 -21.80 -8.12
C ALA A 142 5.04 -20.73 -7.05
N GLU A 143 5.90 -20.61 -6.04
CA GLU A 143 5.77 -19.56 -5.03
C GLU A 143 5.96 -18.16 -5.62
N ARG A 144 6.90 -18.01 -6.56
CA ARG A 144 7.14 -16.73 -7.25
C ARG A 144 5.93 -16.31 -8.10
N ALA A 145 5.25 -17.27 -8.75
CA ALA A 145 4.01 -17.01 -9.48
C ALA A 145 2.88 -16.56 -8.55
N VAL A 146 2.71 -17.20 -7.39
CA VAL A 146 1.74 -16.75 -6.36
C VAL A 146 2.05 -15.34 -5.86
N ILE A 147 3.33 -15.03 -5.57
CA ILE A 147 3.74 -13.69 -5.14
C ILE A 147 3.40 -12.63 -6.19
N LEU A 148 3.66 -12.92 -7.47
CA LEU A 148 3.35 -12.01 -8.56
C LEU A 148 1.84 -11.76 -8.69
N GLU A 149 1.03 -12.82 -8.61
CA GLU A 149 -0.43 -12.68 -8.66
C GLU A 149 -0.99 -11.92 -7.45
N VAL A 150 -0.51 -12.23 -6.23
CA VAL A 150 -0.92 -11.51 -5.01
C VAL A 150 -0.59 -10.04 -5.13
N TRP A 151 0.64 -9.71 -5.57
CA TRP A 151 1.03 -8.32 -5.79
C TRP A 151 0.16 -7.64 -6.85
N ALA A 152 -0.13 -8.30 -7.97
CA ALA A 152 -0.92 -7.70 -9.05
C ALA A 152 -2.35 -7.35 -8.62
N ARG A 153 -3.00 -8.26 -7.87
CA ARG A 153 -4.35 -8.03 -7.32
C ARG A 153 -4.37 -6.88 -6.31
N MET A 154 -3.47 -6.92 -5.33
CA MET A 154 -3.38 -5.83 -4.34
C MET A 154 -2.96 -4.50 -4.99
N ALA A 155 -2.13 -4.53 -6.03
CA ALA A 155 -1.77 -3.32 -6.78
C ALA A 155 -2.97 -2.70 -7.49
N GLU A 156 -3.91 -3.52 -7.99
CA GLU A 156 -5.16 -3.06 -8.59
C GLU A 156 -6.13 -2.54 -7.52
N ASP A 157 -6.32 -3.26 -6.41
CA ASP A 157 -7.19 -2.81 -5.30
C ASP A 157 -6.81 -1.40 -4.81
N PHE A 158 -5.50 -1.11 -4.77
CA PHE A 158 -4.97 0.19 -4.34
C PHE A 158 -4.65 1.16 -5.50
N ALA A 159 -4.96 0.82 -6.75
CA ALA A 159 -4.66 1.66 -7.93
C ALA A 159 -5.25 3.09 -7.85
N PRO A 160 -6.46 3.32 -7.27
CA PRO A 160 -7.02 4.67 -7.10
C PRO A 160 -6.20 5.58 -6.17
N PHE A 161 -5.37 5.01 -5.30
CA PHE A 161 -4.61 5.76 -4.30
C PHE A 161 -3.20 6.09 -4.78
N ASP A 162 -2.63 7.19 -4.29
CA ASP A 162 -1.20 7.48 -4.40
C ASP A 162 -0.43 6.59 -3.41
N ILE A 163 -0.47 5.27 -3.61
CA ILE A 163 0.21 4.25 -2.81
C ILE A 163 1.10 3.39 -3.72
N ASP A 164 2.33 3.14 -3.29
CA ASP A 164 3.18 2.11 -3.86
C ASP A 164 2.96 0.77 -3.14
N VAL A 165 2.25 -0.15 -3.79
CA VAL A 165 2.18 -1.55 -3.36
C VAL A 165 3.43 -2.24 -3.89
N THR A 166 4.25 -2.76 -2.99
CA THR A 166 5.59 -3.26 -3.34
C THR A 166 5.96 -4.54 -2.62
N THR A 167 6.74 -5.38 -3.30
CA THR A 167 7.42 -6.54 -2.71
C THR A 167 8.90 -6.26 -2.39
N GLU A 168 9.40 -5.05 -2.69
CA GLU A 168 10.72 -4.59 -2.29
C GLU A 168 10.66 -4.05 -0.86
N GLU A 169 11.49 -4.59 0.06
CA GLU A 169 11.52 -4.10 1.44
C GLU A 169 11.94 -2.61 1.48
N PRO A 170 11.08 -1.71 1.97
CA PRO A 170 11.41 -0.28 2.01
C PRO A 170 12.56 -0.01 2.98
N PRO A 171 13.28 1.11 2.82
CA PRO A 171 14.32 1.51 3.76
C PRO A 171 13.79 1.57 5.19
N LEU A 172 14.63 1.18 6.16
CA LEU A 172 14.24 1.22 7.57
C LEU A 172 13.67 2.61 7.92
N GLY A 173 12.41 2.58 8.31
CA GLY A 173 11.66 3.73 8.76
C GLY A 173 10.75 4.40 7.74
N ALA A 174 10.70 3.90 6.49
CA ALA A 174 9.80 4.40 5.47
C ALA A 174 8.33 3.95 5.66
N LEU A 175 8.06 3.04 6.61
CA LEU A 175 6.73 2.51 6.91
C LEU A 175 6.19 2.99 8.28
N TRP A 176 6.77 4.01 8.90
CA TRP A 176 6.18 4.63 10.09
C TRP A 176 6.22 6.14 9.93
N ARG A 177 5.15 6.81 10.37
CA ARG A 177 5.04 8.25 10.27
C ARG A 177 5.60 8.91 11.53
N ALA A 178 6.70 9.65 11.38
CA ALA A 178 7.39 10.18 12.54
C ALA A 178 6.70 11.34 13.23
N THR A 179 6.13 12.23 12.43
CA THR A 179 5.47 13.47 12.84
C THR A 179 4.33 13.76 11.88
N SER A 180 3.46 14.70 12.20
CA SER A 180 2.43 15.15 11.26
C SER A 180 3.00 15.69 9.93
N SER A 181 4.21 16.28 9.97
CA SER A 181 4.93 16.76 8.78
C SER A 181 5.62 15.66 7.98
N ASP A 182 5.75 14.46 8.54
CA ASP A 182 6.32 13.33 7.82
C ASP A 182 5.33 12.82 6.78
N GLN A 183 5.73 12.91 5.53
CA GLN A 183 4.93 12.45 4.40
C GLN A 183 5.33 11.04 3.96
N THR A 184 6.44 10.45 4.41
CA THR A 184 6.85 9.12 3.94
C THR A 184 6.51 8.06 4.99
N TYR A 185 5.43 7.31 4.78
CA TYR A 185 4.96 6.29 5.71
C TYR A 185 4.13 5.23 4.99
N GLY A 186 3.64 4.24 5.73
CA GLY A 186 2.89 3.15 5.14
C GLY A 186 2.62 2.03 6.11
N THR A 187 2.38 0.83 5.58
CA THR A 187 2.18 -0.37 6.38
C THR A 187 2.95 -1.56 5.82
N ARG A 188 3.15 -2.57 6.66
CA ARG A 188 3.69 -3.87 6.29
C ARG A 188 2.57 -4.89 6.40
N VAL A 189 2.30 -5.61 5.32
CA VAL A 189 1.43 -6.80 5.28
C VAL A 189 2.35 -8.02 5.26
N ALA A 190 2.34 -8.82 6.31
CA ALA A 190 3.21 -9.98 6.46
C ALA A 190 2.46 -11.27 6.17
N PHE A 191 2.84 -11.93 5.07
CA PHE A 191 2.38 -13.27 4.70
C PHE A 191 3.25 -14.29 5.41
N SER A 192 2.72 -14.95 6.43
CA SER A 192 3.50 -15.84 7.29
C SER A 192 2.94 -17.26 7.31
N SER A 193 3.80 -18.26 7.08
CA SER A 193 3.48 -19.67 7.35
C SER A 193 3.58 -20.03 8.85
N GLY A 194 3.74 -19.04 9.74
CA GLY A 194 3.97 -19.26 11.17
C GLY A 194 2.69 -19.58 11.94
N THR A 195 2.33 -20.86 12.03
CA THR A 195 1.15 -21.32 12.81
C THR A 195 1.17 -20.83 14.26
N ALA A 196 2.35 -20.74 14.89
CA ALA A 196 2.49 -20.23 16.26
C ALA A 196 2.05 -18.76 16.44
N ILE A 197 2.09 -17.94 15.38
CA ILE A 197 1.64 -16.55 15.42
C ILE A 197 0.12 -16.53 15.34
N GLN A 198 -0.44 -17.27 14.40
CA GLN A 198 -1.87 -17.42 14.21
C GLN A 198 -2.56 -18.04 15.44
N ASP A 199 -1.97 -19.08 16.02
CA ASP A 199 -2.42 -19.71 17.26
C ASP A 199 -2.48 -18.70 18.41
N ALA A 200 -1.44 -17.87 18.54
CA ALA A 200 -1.33 -16.89 19.61
C ALA A 200 -2.33 -15.74 19.48
N LEU A 201 -2.57 -15.25 18.26
CA LEU A 201 -3.41 -14.07 18.03
C LEU A 201 -4.89 -14.42 17.83
N CYS A 202 -5.20 -15.57 17.23
CA CYS A 202 -6.57 -15.92 16.83
C CYS A 202 -6.87 -17.43 16.91
N ARG A 203 -6.10 -18.20 17.69
CA ARG A 203 -6.34 -19.64 17.92
C ARG A 203 -6.46 -20.49 16.64
N ALA A 204 -5.68 -20.16 15.61
CA ALA A 204 -5.68 -20.82 14.31
C ALA A 204 -6.95 -20.64 13.47
N ARG A 205 -7.84 -19.70 13.83
CA ARG A 205 -9.17 -19.56 13.21
C ARG A 205 -9.28 -18.39 12.23
N CYS A 206 -8.22 -17.62 12.04
CA CYS A 206 -8.29 -16.40 11.23
C CYS A 206 -7.54 -16.46 9.91
N GLY A 207 -8.04 -15.75 8.90
CA GLY A 207 -7.33 -15.48 7.63
C GLY A 207 -6.25 -14.41 7.81
N GLY A 208 -6.51 -13.43 8.68
CA GLY A 208 -5.58 -12.36 9.03
C GLY A 208 -5.95 -11.65 10.34
N VAL A 209 -5.08 -10.72 10.75
CA VAL A 209 -5.27 -9.84 11.92
C VAL A 209 -4.50 -8.53 11.70
N ALA A 210 -5.15 -7.38 11.89
CA ALA A 210 -4.53 -6.06 11.75
C ALA A 210 -5.00 -5.06 12.80
N TRP A 211 -4.10 -4.15 13.19
CA TRP A 211 -4.49 -2.99 13.98
C TRP A 211 -5.27 -1.99 13.11
N ILE A 212 -6.28 -1.37 13.69
CA ILE A 212 -7.13 -0.42 12.98
C ILE A 212 -6.55 1.00 13.09
N GLY A 213 -6.55 1.76 11.98
CA GLY A 213 -6.18 3.18 11.96
C GLY A 213 -4.72 3.46 12.30
N THR A 214 -3.80 2.62 11.83
CA THR A 214 -2.36 2.76 12.13
C THR A 214 -1.54 3.34 10.99
N PHE A 215 -2.06 3.37 9.77
CA PHE A 215 -1.31 3.71 8.55
C PHE A 215 -0.68 5.10 8.63
N ASP A 216 -1.45 6.12 9.00
CA ASP A 216 -0.96 7.49 9.18
C ASP A 216 -0.70 7.87 10.64
N SER A 217 -0.74 6.90 11.56
CA SER A 217 -0.56 7.18 12.99
C SER A 217 0.85 7.73 13.27
N ILE A 218 0.89 8.86 13.99
CA ILE A 218 2.16 9.52 14.34
C ILE A 218 2.86 8.84 15.51
N LEU A 219 4.17 9.11 15.63
CA LEU A 219 5.06 8.55 16.66
C LEU A 219 5.26 7.05 16.49
N THR A 220 5.74 6.36 17.53
CA THR A 220 6.08 4.94 17.46
C THR A 220 4.85 4.01 17.36
N LYS A 221 3.62 4.54 17.29
CA LYS A 221 2.39 3.74 17.24
C LYS A 221 2.36 2.86 15.99
N GLY A 222 2.48 3.43 14.79
CA GLY A 222 2.53 2.65 13.55
C GLY A 222 3.69 1.66 13.49
N GLU A 223 4.87 2.05 14.00
CA GLU A 223 6.05 1.16 14.03
C GLU A 223 5.86 -0.05 14.97
N THR A 224 5.15 0.14 16.09
CA THR A 224 4.91 -0.91 17.10
C THR A 224 3.64 -1.71 16.85
N ARG A 225 2.68 -1.18 16.09
CA ARG A 225 1.42 -1.81 15.67
C ARG A 225 1.50 -2.29 14.21
N SER A 226 2.60 -2.94 13.87
CA SER A 226 2.87 -3.58 12.58
C SER A 226 3.42 -5.00 12.83
N PRO A 227 3.31 -5.94 11.89
CA PRO A 227 2.60 -5.84 10.62
C PRO A 227 1.09 -6.10 10.79
N ALA A 228 0.34 -5.84 9.72
CA ALA A 228 -0.91 -6.53 9.44
C ALA A 228 -0.55 -7.97 9.02
N TRP A 229 -1.20 -8.98 9.62
CA TRP A 229 -0.87 -10.38 9.40
C TRP A 229 -1.82 -11.01 8.40
N VAL A 230 -1.27 -11.79 7.48
CA VAL A 230 -2.03 -12.71 6.62
C VAL A 230 -1.49 -14.12 6.84
N PHE A 231 -2.39 -15.10 6.93
CA PHE A 231 -2.07 -16.52 7.18
C PHE A 231 -2.45 -17.40 5.99
N PRO A 232 -1.57 -17.52 4.97
CA PRO A 232 -1.84 -18.22 3.72
C PRO A 232 -2.35 -19.65 3.86
N SER A 233 -1.91 -20.41 4.87
CA SER A 233 -2.34 -21.79 5.06
C SER A 233 -3.84 -21.92 5.32
N SER A 234 -4.43 -20.98 6.09
CA SER A 234 -5.88 -20.95 6.33
C SER A 234 -6.65 -20.50 5.09
N LEU A 235 -6.00 -19.73 4.21
CA LEU A 235 -6.53 -19.27 2.94
C LEU A 235 -6.29 -20.27 1.78
N GLY A 236 -5.88 -21.51 2.12
CA GLY A 236 -5.61 -22.57 1.15
C GLY A 236 -4.40 -22.34 0.25
N ASN A 237 -3.52 -21.40 0.61
CA ASN A 237 -2.40 -20.89 -0.21
C ASN A 237 -2.84 -20.45 -1.62
N ARG A 238 -4.09 -19.97 -1.75
CA ARG A 238 -4.62 -19.48 -3.02
C ARG A 238 -4.26 -18.02 -3.19
N ALA A 239 -3.61 -17.67 -4.29
CA ALA A 239 -3.14 -16.31 -4.56
C ALA A 239 -4.28 -15.27 -4.44
N LYS A 240 -5.45 -15.55 -5.01
CA LYS A 240 -6.64 -14.69 -4.82
C LYS A 240 -6.98 -14.50 -3.35
N SER A 241 -7.20 -15.57 -2.59
CA SER A 241 -7.57 -15.47 -1.17
C SER A 241 -6.52 -14.75 -0.33
N MET A 242 -5.24 -14.96 -0.63
CA MET A 242 -4.13 -14.24 0.00
C MET A 242 -4.17 -12.75 -0.33
N ALA A 243 -4.48 -12.37 -1.57
CA ALA A 243 -4.61 -10.97 -1.98
C ALA A 243 -5.80 -10.29 -1.32
N GLU A 244 -6.98 -10.92 -1.32
CA GLU A 244 -8.18 -10.36 -0.67
C GLU A 244 -7.91 -10.10 0.81
N ALA A 245 -7.33 -11.09 1.53
CA ALA A 245 -6.94 -10.91 2.92
C ALA A 245 -5.85 -9.84 3.07
N GLY A 246 -4.87 -9.79 2.17
CA GLY A 246 -3.84 -8.75 2.19
C GLY A 246 -4.41 -7.34 2.07
N SER A 247 -5.36 -7.13 1.16
CA SER A 247 -6.03 -5.85 0.94
C SER A 247 -6.97 -5.50 2.10
N HIS A 248 -7.71 -6.48 2.61
CA HIS A 248 -8.57 -6.36 3.80
C HIS A 248 -7.78 -5.92 5.04
N GLU A 249 -6.68 -6.62 5.33
CA GLU A 249 -5.84 -6.33 6.50
C GLU A 249 -5.08 -5.00 6.36
N ALA A 250 -4.70 -4.63 5.13
CA ALA A 250 -4.20 -3.28 4.85
C ALA A 250 -5.31 -2.21 5.03
N GLY A 251 -6.55 -2.52 4.64
CA GLY A 251 -7.74 -1.71 4.83
C GLY A 251 -8.02 -1.38 6.29
N HIS A 252 -7.89 -2.35 7.20
CA HIS A 252 -7.94 -2.06 8.63
C HIS A 252 -6.88 -1.04 9.06
N THR A 253 -5.64 -1.14 8.57
CA THR A 253 -4.63 -0.13 8.92
C THR A 253 -5.02 1.26 8.44
N LEU A 254 -5.85 1.37 7.39
CA LEU A 254 -6.48 2.59 6.87
C LEU A 254 -7.80 2.94 7.56
N GLY A 255 -8.13 2.29 8.68
CA GLY A 255 -9.27 2.65 9.53
C GLY A 255 -10.59 1.97 9.16
N LEU A 256 -10.62 1.08 8.17
CA LEU A 256 -11.84 0.44 7.71
C LEU A 256 -12.34 -0.63 8.68
N ALA A 257 -13.65 -0.69 8.90
CA ALA A 257 -14.33 -1.76 9.63
C ALA A 257 -14.84 -2.84 8.67
N HIS A 258 -15.30 -3.98 9.21
CA HIS A 258 -15.82 -5.05 8.35
C HIS A 258 -17.09 -4.65 7.61
N ASP A 259 -17.21 -5.13 6.38
CA ASP A 259 -18.43 -5.14 5.60
C ASP A 259 -19.21 -6.43 5.87
N GLY A 260 -20.30 -6.32 6.64
CA GLY A 260 -21.12 -7.45 7.06
C GLY A 260 -22.58 -7.33 6.66
N THR A 261 -23.39 -8.21 7.26
CA THR A 261 -24.86 -8.15 7.15
C THR A 261 -25.48 -8.12 8.55
N ALA A 262 -26.80 -7.97 8.62
CA ALA A 262 -27.51 -8.07 9.91
C ALA A 262 -27.24 -9.37 10.69
N THR A 263 -26.80 -10.45 10.02
CA THR A 263 -26.59 -11.77 10.64
C THR A 263 -25.15 -12.29 10.55
N SER A 264 -24.23 -11.57 9.93
CA SER A 264 -22.84 -11.99 9.75
C SER A 264 -21.90 -10.79 9.84
N GLY A 265 -20.78 -10.92 10.58
CA GLY A 265 -19.75 -9.89 10.63
C GLY A 265 -19.07 -9.64 9.27
N TYR A 266 -19.08 -10.65 8.39
CA TYR A 266 -18.51 -10.59 7.05
C TYR A 266 -19.56 -10.93 6.02
N TYR A 267 -19.70 -10.08 5.01
CA TYR A 267 -20.49 -10.36 3.83
C TYR A 267 -19.61 -11.08 2.81
N ALA A 268 -19.98 -12.31 2.47
CA ALA A 268 -19.24 -13.12 1.51
C ALA A 268 -19.43 -12.68 0.05
N GLY A 269 -20.30 -11.69 -0.20
CA GLY A 269 -20.69 -11.31 -1.54
C GLY A 269 -21.63 -12.33 -2.21
N THR A 270 -21.80 -12.13 -3.50
CA THR A 270 -22.41 -13.06 -4.45
C THR A 270 -21.31 -13.81 -5.22
N THR A 271 -21.69 -14.71 -6.11
CA THR A 271 -20.73 -15.34 -7.04
C THR A 271 -20.07 -14.32 -7.97
N LEU A 272 -20.74 -13.19 -8.25
CA LEU A 272 -20.23 -12.16 -9.15
C LEU A 272 -19.38 -11.12 -8.41
N TRP A 273 -19.89 -10.56 -7.33
CA TRP A 273 -19.28 -9.42 -6.62
C TRP A 273 -19.27 -9.59 -5.11
N GLY A 274 -18.25 -9.09 -4.42
CA GLY A 274 -18.22 -8.93 -2.97
C GLY A 274 -17.29 -7.80 -2.49
N PRO A 275 -17.51 -7.24 -1.30
CA PRO A 275 -16.70 -6.14 -0.77
C PRO A 275 -15.36 -6.61 -0.20
N LEU A 276 -14.28 -5.85 -0.40
CA LEU A 276 -12.94 -6.14 0.12
C LEU A 276 -12.92 -6.25 1.65
N MET A 277 -13.67 -5.39 2.35
CA MET A 277 -13.79 -5.43 3.81
C MET A 277 -14.77 -6.51 4.31
N GLY A 278 -15.35 -7.32 3.42
CA GLY A 278 -16.13 -8.51 3.76
C GLY A 278 -15.28 -9.78 3.68
N SER A 279 -15.81 -10.84 3.08
CA SER A 279 -15.08 -12.08 2.84
C SER A 279 -15.30 -12.63 1.41
N PRO A 280 -14.94 -11.87 0.35
CA PRO A 280 -15.38 -12.11 -1.02
C PRO A 280 -14.56 -13.19 -1.76
N TYR A 281 -14.07 -14.18 -1.01
CA TYR A 281 -13.14 -15.19 -1.50
C TYR A 281 -13.66 -15.97 -2.72
N SER A 282 -14.98 -16.15 -2.81
CA SER A 282 -15.65 -16.84 -3.93
C SER A 282 -16.19 -15.91 -5.02
N SER A 283 -16.24 -14.59 -4.80
CA SER A 283 -16.73 -13.62 -5.78
C SER A 283 -15.76 -13.48 -6.96
N SER A 284 -16.23 -13.12 -8.15
CA SER A 284 -15.35 -12.90 -9.31
C SER A 284 -14.70 -11.51 -9.29
N VAL A 285 -15.48 -10.52 -8.90
CA VAL A 285 -15.11 -9.11 -8.74
C VAL A 285 -15.07 -8.81 -7.25
N THR A 286 -14.01 -8.16 -6.80
CA THR A 286 -13.85 -7.68 -5.43
C THR A 286 -13.49 -6.21 -5.48
N GLN A 287 -14.10 -5.39 -4.64
CA GLN A 287 -13.96 -3.93 -4.72
C GLN A 287 -14.13 -3.30 -3.33
N TRP A 288 -13.63 -2.07 -3.17
CA TRP A 288 -14.03 -1.20 -2.05
C TRP A 288 -15.53 -0.90 -2.12
N SER A 289 -16.15 -0.71 -0.96
CA SER A 289 -17.59 -0.52 -0.84
C SER A 289 -17.97 0.79 -0.15
N LYS A 290 -19.24 1.15 -0.30
CA LYS A 290 -19.93 2.09 0.59
C LYS A 290 -21.09 1.46 1.35
N GLY A 291 -21.11 0.12 1.41
CA GLY A 291 -22.18 -0.64 2.01
C GLY A 291 -23.50 -0.62 1.24
N ASP A 292 -23.54 -0.23 -0.04
CA ASP A 292 -24.81 -0.10 -0.79
C ASP A 292 -25.49 -1.45 -1.10
N TYR A 293 -24.82 -2.57 -0.84
CA TYR A 293 -25.38 -3.90 -1.04
C TYR A 293 -26.55 -4.21 -0.09
N PRO A 294 -27.49 -5.08 -0.51
CA PRO A 294 -28.64 -5.43 0.30
C PRO A 294 -28.25 -6.03 1.65
N GLY A 295 -28.78 -5.46 2.73
CA GLY A 295 -28.56 -5.98 4.07
C GLY A 295 -27.24 -5.59 4.72
N ALA A 296 -26.44 -4.70 4.11
CA ALA A 296 -25.20 -4.21 4.71
C ALA A 296 -25.43 -3.60 6.10
N ASN A 297 -24.62 -4.02 7.06
CA ASN A 297 -24.60 -3.49 8.43
C ASN A 297 -23.56 -2.38 8.64
N ASN A 298 -22.62 -2.22 7.71
CA ASN A 298 -21.67 -1.14 7.61
C ASN A 298 -22.02 -0.26 6.39
N ARG A 299 -21.81 1.04 6.50
CA ARG A 299 -22.09 2.06 5.48
C ARG A 299 -20.93 3.06 5.36
N GLU A 300 -19.75 2.67 5.83
CA GLU A 300 -18.51 3.41 5.60
C GLU A 300 -18.30 3.59 4.10
N ASP A 301 -17.97 4.81 3.67
CA ASP A 301 -17.38 5.04 2.35
C ASP A 301 -15.90 4.68 2.44
N ASP A 302 -15.54 3.49 1.97
CA ASP A 302 -14.19 2.94 2.15
C ASP A 302 -13.11 3.85 1.58
N ILE A 303 -13.39 4.49 0.44
CA ILE A 303 -12.48 5.41 -0.23
C ILE A 303 -12.25 6.65 0.65
N GLN A 304 -13.31 7.24 1.19
CA GLN A 304 -13.21 8.41 2.05
C GLN A 304 -12.55 8.10 3.40
N VAL A 305 -12.80 6.93 3.98
CA VAL A 305 -12.13 6.49 5.22
C VAL A 305 -10.63 6.29 4.96
N ALA A 306 -10.25 5.64 3.86
CA ALA A 306 -8.84 5.48 3.50
C ALA A 306 -8.12 6.83 3.30
N ILE A 307 -8.77 7.79 2.61
CA ILE A 307 -8.24 9.16 2.45
C ILE A 307 -8.02 9.81 3.82
N SER A 308 -8.99 9.69 4.72
CA SER A 308 -8.94 10.29 6.06
C SER A 308 -7.85 9.68 6.94
N ASN A 309 -7.41 8.45 6.63
CA ASN A 309 -6.33 7.73 7.30
C ASN A 309 -5.04 7.68 6.47
N GLY A 310 -4.84 8.68 5.62
CA GLY A 310 -3.56 8.99 5.00
C GLY A 310 -3.23 8.24 3.72
N ALA A 311 -4.22 7.67 3.04
CA ALA A 311 -4.14 7.21 1.65
C ALA A 311 -4.75 8.25 0.69
N PRO A 312 -4.02 9.31 0.29
CA PRO A 312 -4.54 10.25 -0.69
C PRO A 312 -4.81 9.55 -2.03
N LEU A 313 -5.77 10.06 -2.79
CA LEU A 313 -6.01 9.62 -4.16
C LEU A 313 -4.83 9.94 -5.07
N ARG A 314 -4.70 9.16 -6.13
CA ARG A 314 -3.78 9.43 -7.22
C ARG A 314 -4.20 10.71 -7.95
N ALA A 315 -3.22 11.44 -8.48
CA ALA A 315 -3.52 12.54 -9.39
C ALA A 315 -4.05 11.97 -10.72
N ASP A 316 -5.16 12.54 -11.18
CA ASP A 316 -5.81 12.25 -12.45
C ASP A 316 -4.90 12.63 -13.65
N GLU A 317 -4.89 11.76 -14.66
CA GLU A 317 -4.13 11.86 -15.90
C GLU A 317 -4.91 12.46 -17.08
N ALA A 318 -6.25 12.42 -17.07
CA ALA A 318 -7.07 12.90 -18.17
C ALA A 318 -8.39 13.49 -17.65
N GLY A 319 -8.62 14.78 -17.91
CA GLY A 319 -9.82 15.42 -17.38
C GLY A 319 -11.11 15.00 -18.08
N SER A 320 -12.24 15.24 -17.42
CA SER A 320 -13.56 14.70 -17.80
C SER A 320 -14.42 15.55 -18.75
N THR A 321 -13.80 16.36 -19.62
CA THR A 321 -14.52 17.25 -20.54
C THR A 321 -13.76 17.41 -21.86
N VAL A 322 -14.43 17.89 -22.90
CA VAL A 322 -13.78 18.28 -24.18
C VAL A 322 -12.61 19.26 -23.95
N ALA A 323 -12.75 20.20 -23.01
CA ALA A 323 -11.73 21.22 -22.77
C ALA A 323 -10.51 20.72 -21.98
N THR A 324 -10.69 19.64 -21.22
CA THR A 324 -9.66 19.03 -20.37
C THR A 324 -9.17 17.69 -20.89
N ALA A 325 -9.70 17.24 -22.04
CA ALA A 325 -9.30 16.02 -22.70
C ALA A 325 -7.82 16.06 -23.08
N VAL A 326 -7.15 14.92 -22.95
CA VAL A 326 -5.73 14.79 -23.28
C VAL A 326 -5.57 13.94 -24.55
N PRO A 327 -4.55 14.18 -25.39
CA PRO A 327 -4.26 13.29 -26.51
C PRO A 327 -3.99 11.86 -26.02
N LEU A 328 -4.54 10.83 -26.68
CA LEU A 328 -4.29 9.43 -26.30
C LEU A 328 -2.79 9.08 -26.21
N SER A 329 -1.96 9.72 -27.04
CA SER A 329 -0.51 9.52 -27.02
C SER A 329 0.22 10.09 -25.79
N SER A 330 -0.46 10.94 -25.01
CA SER A 330 0.07 11.39 -23.72
C SER A 330 0.02 10.29 -22.65
N LEU A 331 -0.79 9.25 -22.86
CA LEU A 331 -0.84 8.06 -22.01
C LEU A 331 0.15 6.99 -22.51
N PRO A 332 1.23 6.70 -21.77
CA PRO A 332 2.21 5.71 -22.18
C PRO A 332 1.57 4.32 -22.36
N GLY A 333 1.57 3.82 -23.59
CA GLY A 333 0.94 2.54 -23.93
C GLY A 333 -0.58 2.53 -23.81
N GLY A 334 -1.23 3.71 -23.81
CA GLY A 334 -2.69 3.84 -23.66
C GLY A 334 -3.18 3.48 -22.26
N ARG A 335 -2.31 3.56 -21.24
CA ARG A 335 -2.63 3.17 -19.86
C ARG A 335 -3.16 4.35 -19.07
N GLY A 336 -4.25 4.14 -18.34
CA GLY A 336 -4.79 5.07 -17.37
C GLY A 336 -5.43 4.36 -16.17
N ILE A 337 -5.99 5.13 -15.26
CA ILE A 337 -6.61 4.74 -14.00
C ILE A 337 -7.86 5.59 -13.79
N ILE A 338 -8.99 4.93 -13.62
CA ILE A 338 -10.20 5.56 -13.09
C ILE A 338 -10.07 5.59 -11.56
N GLY A 339 -9.81 6.77 -11.02
CA GLY A 339 -9.47 6.97 -9.61
C GLY A 339 -10.66 7.28 -8.69
N THR A 340 -11.79 7.72 -9.24
CA THR A 340 -13.02 7.99 -8.47
C THR A 340 -14.27 7.58 -9.23
N ARG A 341 -15.41 7.45 -8.53
CA ARG A 341 -16.70 7.09 -9.16
C ARG A 341 -17.14 8.07 -10.26
N THR A 342 -16.77 9.34 -10.13
CA THR A 342 -17.12 10.40 -11.10
C THR A 342 -16.01 10.67 -12.11
N ASP A 343 -14.94 9.89 -12.06
CA ASP A 343 -13.82 10.03 -12.97
C ASP A 343 -14.18 9.49 -14.36
N GLU A 344 -13.95 10.34 -15.36
CA GLU A 344 -14.08 9.97 -16.77
C GLU A 344 -12.83 10.47 -17.47
N ASP A 345 -12.09 9.56 -18.10
CA ASP A 345 -10.90 9.89 -18.87
C ASP A 345 -11.29 10.23 -20.30
N TRP A 346 -11.17 11.50 -20.70
CA TRP A 346 -11.45 11.92 -22.07
C TRP A 346 -10.16 11.97 -22.90
N LEU A 347 -10.05 11.02 -23.84
CA LEU A 347 -8.86 10.78 -24.65
C LEU A 347 -9.10 11.21 -26.09
N GLN A 348 -8.40 12.26 -26.51
CA GLN A 348 -8.50 12.80 -27.86
C GLN A 348 -7.77 11.93 -28.88
N VAL A 349 -8.46 11.64 -29.98
CA VAL A 349 -7.93 11.00 -31.19
C VAL A 349 -8.28 11.83 -32.42
N THR A 350 -7.40 11.86 -33.42
CA THR A 350 -7.56 12.72 -34.61
C THR A 350 -7.49 11.90 -35.90
N ASP A 351 -7.80 12.54 -37.03
CA ASP A 351 -7.71 11.95 -38.37
C ASP A 351 -8.44 10.60 -38.51
N CYS A 352 -9.53 10.46 -37.77
CA CYS A 352 -10.34 9.26 -37.77
C CYS A 352 -11.04 9.09 -39.12
N SER A 353 -10.88 7.93 -39.76
CA SER A 353 -11.50 7.65 -41.05
C SER A 353 -11.89 6.19 -41.22
N GLY A 354 -13.05 5.97 -41.85
CA GLY A 354 -13.56 4.63 -42.06
C GLY A 354 -14.01 4.00 -40.74
N ALA A 355 -13.76 2.71 -40.57
CA ALA A 355 -14.13 1.99 -39.35
C ALA A 355 -13.14 2.28 -38.22
N VAL A 356 -13.58 3.06 -37.23
CA VAL A 356 -12.87 3.25 -35.97
C VAL A 356 -13.28 2.17 -34.99
N THR A 357 -12.31 1.46 -34.44
CA THR A 357 -12.53 0.47 -33.38
C THR A 357 -11.75 0.90 -32.16
N VAL A 358 -12.46 0.95 -31.03
CA VAL A 358 -11.90 1.27 -29.72
C VAL A 358 -12.10 0.04 -28.84
N HIS A 359 -11.04 -0.36 -28.16
CA HIS A 359 -11.07 -1.45 -27.18
C HIS A 359 -10.34 -1.01 -25.93
N ALA A 360 -11.02 -1.07 -24.79
CA ALA A 360 -10.48 -0.79 -23.48
C ALA A 360 -10.53 -2.08 -22.65
N GLU A 361 -9.39 -2.47 -22.09
CA GLU A 361 -9.19 -3.66 -21.28
C GLU A 361 -8.83 -3.26 -19.84
N PRO A 362 -9.41 -3.90 -18.81
CA PRO A 362 -9.04 -3.64 -17.42
C PRO A 362 -7.70 -4.31 -17.08
N ALA A 363 -7.27 -4.22 -15.82
CA ALA A 363 -6.14 -5.00 -15.32
C ALA A 363 -6.31 -6.50 -15.61
N ALA A 364 -5.29 -7.13 -16.18
CA ALA A 364 -5.36 -8.53 -16.61
C ALA A 364 -5.55 -9.54 -15.46
N VAL A 365 -5.20 -9.14 -14.23
CA VAL A 365 -5.29 -9.97 -13.02
C VAL A 365 -6.00 -9.16 -11.95
N GLY A 366 -7.11 -9.68 -11.43
CA GLY A 366 -7.84 -9.06 -10.33
C GLY A 366 -8.49 -7.74 -10.67
N ALA A 367 -8.97 -7.54 -11.91
CA ALA A 367 -9.65 -6.32 -12.33
C ALA A 367 -10.72 -5.87 -11.32
N ASN A 368 -10.54 -4.66 -10.79
CA ASN A 368 -11.56 -3.96 -10.00
C ASN A 368 -12.42 -3.07 -10.93
N LEU A 369 -11.83 -2.46 -11.96
CA LEU A 369 -12.54 -1.59 -12.92
C LEU A 369 -13.41 -2.39 -13.91
N ASP A 370 -14.72 -2.20 -13.85
CA ASP A 370 -15.66 -2.58 -14.91
C ASP A 370 -15.84 -1.38 -15.87
N ILE A 371 -15.51 -1.56 -17.16
CA ILE A 371 -15.31 -0.46 -18.10
C ILE A 371 -16.58 -0.11 -18.86
N GLY A 372 -17.00 1.15 -18.75
CA GLY A 372 -17.84 1.83 -19.73
C GLY A 372 -16.99 2.58 -20.76
N LEU A 373 -17.37 2.47 -22.03
CA LEU A 373 -16.66 3.10 -23.14
C LEU A 373 -17.60 3.93 -24.00
N GLU A 374 -17.20 5.16 -24.33
CA GLU A 374 -17.93 6.02 -25.25
C GLU A 374 -17.00 6.58 -26.34
N LEU A 375 -17.56 6.76 -27.52
CA LEU A 375 -16.98 7.57 -28.59
C LEU A 375 -17.84 8.83 -28.72
N ARG A 376 -17.20 9.98 -28.59
CA ARG A 376 -17.83 11.30 -28.69
C ARG A 376 -17.19 12.13 -29.78
N ASP A 377 -17.97 13.00 -30.41
CA ASP A 377 -17.46 13.91 -31.43
C ASP A 377 -16.63 15.07 -30.83
N ALA A 378 -16.16 15.97 -31.69
CA ALA A 378 -15.36 17.12 -31.28
C ALA A 378 -16.09 18.09 -30.32
N ALA A 379 -17.43 18.13 -30.36
CA ALA A 379 -18.24 18.96 -29.47
C ALA A 379 -18.63 18.21 -28.18
N GLY A 380 -18.27 16.93 -28.06
CA GLY A 380 -18.61 16.07 -26.93
C GLY A 380 -19.96 15.38 -27.05
N ALA A 381 -20.62 15.42 -28.21
CA ALA A 381 -21.85 14.68 -28.43
C ALA A 381 -21.58 13.18 -28.58
N LEU A 382 -22.44 12.34 -27.99
CA LEU A 382 -22.30 10.88 -28.02
C LEU A 382 -22.52 10.34 -29.44
N VAL A 383 -21.52 9.62 -29.97
CA VAL A 383 -21.58 8.92 -31.26
C VAL A 383 -21.90 7.44 -31.05
N ALA A 384 -21.25 6.81 -30.07
CA ALA A 384 -21.52 5.43 -29.69
C ALA A 384 -21.05 5.15 -28.27
N SER A 385 -21.60 4.11 -27.66
CA SER A 385 -21.16 3.59 -26.37
C SER A 385 -21.14 2.06 -26.37
N ALA A 386 -20.37 1.50 -25.45
CA ALA A 386 -20.32 0.08 -25.11
C ALA A 386 -20.18 -0.07 -23.60
N ALA A 387 -20.97 -0.98 -23.04
CA ALA A 387 -20.93 -1.40 -21.64
C ALA A 387 -21.37 -2.86 -21.63
N THR A 388 -20.41 -3.78 -21.57
CA THR A 388 -20.71 -5.21 -21.61
C THR A 388 -21.22 -5.62 -20.23
N ALA A 389 -22.29 -6.42 -20.17
CA ALA A 389 -22.77 -6.90 -18.88
C ALA A 389 -21.75 -7.89 -18.30
N THR A 390 -21.19 -7.58 -17.13
CA THR A 390 -20.26 -8.47 -16.44
C THR A 390 -20.98 -9.74 -15.98
N SER A 391 -20.41 -10.90 -16.30
CA SER A 391 -20.97 -12.19 -15.94
C SER A 391 -19.89 -13.21 -15.58
N ARG A 392 -20.23 -14.12 -14.66
CA ARG A 392 -19.39 -15.27 -14.32
C ARG A 392 -19.84 -16.47 -15.15
N THR A 393 -18.90 -17.06 -15.88
CA THR A 393 -19.08 -18.29 -16.64
C THR A 393 -18.22 -19.42 -16.06
N SER A 394 -18.39 -20.65 -16.54
CA SER A 394 -17.47 -21.75 -16.21
C SER A 394 -16.04 -21.50 -16.72
N ALA A 395 -15.87 -20.62 -17.72
CA ALA A 395 -14.58 -20.22 -18.24
C ALA A 395 -13.97 -19.03 -17.46
N GLY A 396 -14.68 -18.45 -16.49
CA GLY A 396 -14.22 -17.33 -15.68
C GLY A 396 -15.08 -16.08 -15.85
N LEU A 397 -14.53 -14.93 -15.46
CA LEU A 397 -15.17 -13.62 -15.58
C LEU A 397 -15.12 -13.10 -17.02
N GLU A 398 -16.22 -12.54 -17.50
CA GLU A 398 -16.35 -11.88 -18.80
C GLU A 398 -17.10 -10.56 -18.64
N GLY A 399 -16.86 -9.62 -19.57
CA GLY A 399 -17.63 -8.38 -19.68
C GLY A 399 -17.07 -7.17 -18.94
N MET A 400 -15.93 -7.30 -18.25
CA MET A 400 -15.24 -6.17 -17.62
C MET A 400 -14.55 -5.24 -18.64
N ASP A 401 -14.35 -5.72 -19.87
CA ASP A 401 -13.82 -4.95 -20.98
C ASP A 401 -14.95 -4.33 -21.84
N ALA A 402 -14.60 -3.29 -22.58
CA ALA A 402 -15.53 -2.62 -23.47
C ALA A 402 -14.94 -2.40 -24.85
N ARG A 403 -15.74 -2.69 -25.87
CA ARG A 403 -15.35 -2.56 -27.28
C ARG A 403 -16.47 -1.97 -28.10
N LEU A 404 -16.14 -0.98 -28.93
CA LEU A 404 -17.05 -0.41 -29.92
C LEU A 404 -16.39 -0.33 -31.30
N SER A 405 -17.22 -0.36 -32.34
CA SER A 405 -16.79 -0.11 -33.72
C SER A 405 -17.82 0.74 -34.44
N ARG A 406 -17.36 1.85 -35.05
CA ARG A 406 -18.21 2.81 -35.76
C ARG A 406 -17.49 3.38 -36.97
N THR A 407 -18.25 3.52 -38.06
CA THR A 407 -17.77 4.27 -39.22
C THR A 407 -17.91 5.75 -38.96
N VAL A 408 -16.79 6.46 -38.97
CA VAL A 408 -16.73 7.93 -38.84
C VAL A 408 -15.91 8.51 -39.98
N SER A 409 -16.12 9.79 -40.28
CA SER A 409 -15.45 10.47 -41.40
C SER A 409 -14.85 11.79 -40.97
N GLY A 410 -13.53 11.81 -40.81
CA GLY A 410 -12.73 13.01 -40.53
C GLY A 410 -12.93 13.57 -39.13
N GLY A 411 -11.96 14.37 -38.69
CA GLY A 411 -12.06 15.20 -37.49
C GLY A 411 -11.55 14.54 -36.20
N THR A 412 -11.67 15.33 -35.14
CA THR A 412 -11.29 14.98 -33.77
C THR A 412 -12.44 14.26 -33.08
N PHE A 413 -12.14 13.18 -32.38
CA PHE A 413 -13.07 12.47 -31.51
C PHE A 413 -12.45 12.34 -30.11
N HIS A 414 -13.32 12.04 -29.15
CA HIS A 414 -12.94 11.72 -27.78
C HIS A 414 -13.38 10.30 -27.48
N VAL A 415 -12.44 9.48 -27.04
CA VAL A 415 -12.71 8.20 -26.39
C VAL A 415 -12.87 8.48 -24.91
N VAL A 416 -14.01 8.15 -24.32
CA VAL A 416 -14.25 8.30 -22.89
C VAL A 416 -14.24 6.93 -22.23
N VAL A 417 -13.37 6.77 -21.24
CA VAL A 417 -13.29 5.58 -20.38
C VAL A 417 -13.83 5.97 -19.00
N LYS A 418 -14.64 5.09 -18.39
CA LYS A 418 -15.17 5.28 -17.02
C LYS A 418 -15.51 3.98 -16.34
N GLY A 419 -15.65 4.03 -15.02
CA GLY A 419 -16.21 2.94 -14.22
C GLY A 419 -17.72 2.80 -14.40
N ILE A 420 -18.22 1.57 -14.51
CA ILE A 420 -19.65 1.25 -14.52
C ILE A 420 -19.99 0.16 -13.50
N GLY A 421 -21.26 0.00 -13.17
CA GLY A 421 -21.77 -1.18 -12.48
C GLY A 421 -22.29 -2.23 -13.46
N SER A 422 -22.55 -3.43 -12.96
CA SER A 422 -23.18 -4.50 -13.73
C SER A 422 -24.52 -4.90 -13.12
N GLY A 423 -25.52 -5.18 -13.95
CA GLY A 423 -26.83 -5.70 -13.54
C GLY A 423 -28.03 -4.91 -14.11
N LEU A 424 -29.23 -5.50 -13.99
CA LEU A 424 -30.45 -4.89 -14.50
C LEU A 424 -31.01 -3.88 -13.48
N ASN A 425 -31.20 -2.63 -13.94
CA ASN A 425 -31.85 -1.46 -13.32
C ASN A 425 -30.91 -0.35 -12.79
N SER A 426 -31.26 0.88 -13.22
CA SER A 426 -30.83 2.25 -12.89
C SER A 426 -29.97 2.52 -11.64
N PRO A 427 -29.07 3.55 -11.67
CA PRO A 427 -28.09 3.92 -10.62
C PRO A 427 -28.61 4.35 -9.23
N ALA A 428 -29.90 4.15 -8.90
CA ALA A 428 -30.48 4.56 -7.61
C ALA A 428 -30.65 3.40 -6.60
N SER A 429 -30.40 2.15 -7.00
CA SER A 429 -30.51 0.98 -6.12
C SER A 429 -29.60 -0.15 -6.60
N TRP A 430 -29.00 -0.89 -5.67
CA TRP A 430 -28.16 -2.06 -5.96
C TRP A 430 -28.86 -3.03 -6.94
N PRO A 431 -28.27 -3.34 -8.10
CA PRO A 431 -28.94 -4.16 -9.11
C PRO A 431 -29.02 -5.63 -8.67
N VAL A 432 -30.11 -6.30 -9.04
CA VAL A 432 -30.32 -7.71 -8.74
C VAL A 432 -29.25 -8.55 -9.45
N ASN A 433 -28.50 -9.35 -8.69
CA ASN A 433 -27.36 -10.18 -9.16
C ASN A 433 -26.17 -9.39 -9.74
N GLY A 434 -26.04 -8.11 -9.37
CA GLY A 434 -25.02 -7.21 -9.87
C GLY A 434 -24.31 -6.42 -8.77
N TYR A 435 -23.75 -5.28 -9.17
CA TYR A 435 -23.11 -4.28 -8.30
C TYR A 435 -23.23 -2.89 -8.92
N ASP A 436 -23.12 -1.86 -8.08
CA ASP A 436 -23.09 -0.47 -8.55
C ASP A 436 -21.69 -0.06 -9.04
N ASP A 437 -21.55 1.18 -9.51
CA ASP A 437 -20.30 1.75 -10.04
C ASP A 437 -19.35 2.29 -8.96
N PHE A 438 -19.68 2.20 -7.66
CA PHE A 438 -18.86 2.82 -6.61
C PHE A 438 -17.43 2.27 -6.58
N GLY A 439 -17.31 0.95 -6.58
CA GLY A 439 -16.04 0.25 -6.46
C GLY A 439 -15.35 -0.02 -7.80
N SER A 440 -15.98 0.37 -8.92
CA SER A 440 -15.46 0.17 -10.27
C SER A 440 -14.40 1.20 -10.62
N LEU A 441 -13.28 1.10 -9.91
CA LEU A 441 -12.10 1.94 -9.99
C LEU A 441 -10.91 1.05 -10.30
N GLY A 442 -9.89 1.56 -10.98
CA GLY A 442 -8.71 0.75 -11.31
C GLY A 442 -8.07 1.09 -12.65
N ALA A 443 -7.10 0.28 -13.04
CA ALA A 443 -6.31 0.51 -14.23
C ALA A 443 -7.01 -0.01 -15.50
N TYR A 444 -6.79 0.68 -16.61
CA TYR A 444 -7.16 0.21 -17.94
C TYR A 444 -6.04 0.42 -18.95
N THR A 445 -6.14 -0.28 -20.07
CA THR A 445 -5.38 -0.03 -21.30
C THR A 445 -6.35 0.17 -22.45
N VAL A 446 -6.20 1.26 -23.20
CA VAL A 446 -7.04 1.54 -24.38
C VAL A 446 -6.21 1.46 -25.67
N SER A 447 -6.84 0.89 -26.70
CA SER A 447 -6.32 0.87 -28.06
C SER A 447 -7.37 1.39 -29.05
N VAL A 448 -6.91 2.15 -30.04
CA VAL A 448 -7.75 2.73 -31.09
C VAL A 448 -7.15 2.39 -32.45
N THR A 449 -7.99 1.88 -33.35
CA THR A 449 -7.65 1.68 -34.76
C THR A 449 -8.57 2.52 -35.63
N GLY A 450 -8.08 2.94 -36.80
CA GLY A 450 -8.83 3.82 -37.71
C GLY A 450 -8.71 5.32 -37.40
N CYS A 451 -7.85 5.72 -36.46
CA CYS A 451 -7.51 7.10 -36.13
C CYS A 451 -5.98 7.28 -36.02
N SER A 452 -5.52 8.51 -36.16
CA SER A 452 -4.18 8.92 -35.74
C SER A 452 -4.18 9.18 -34.22
N VAL A 453 -3.21 8.57 -33.55
CA VAL A 453 -2.86 8.89 -32.16
C VAL A 453 -1.61 9.76 -32.27
N GLY A 454 -1.74 11.09 -32.21
CA GLY A 454 -0.64 12.02 -32.54
C GLY A 454 0.68 11.64 -31.85
N GLU A 455 1.85 11.85 -32.46
CA GLU A 455 3.12 11.43 -31.81
C GLU A 455 3.32 12.11 -30.44
N PRO A 456 4.01 11.47 -29.47
CA PRO A 456 4.37 12.13 -28.21
C PRO A 456 5.20 13.37 -28.51
N GLY A 457 4.61 14.56 -28.36
CA GLY A 457 5.26 15.81 -28.74
C GLY A 457 6.52 16.08 -27.93
N THR A 458 7.68 15.99 -28.56
CA THR A 458 8.94 16.60 -28.09
C THR A 458 8.90 18.11 -28.37
N GLY A 459 8.10 18.84 -27.59
CA GLY A 459 7.95 20.29 -27.74
C GLY A 459 9.27 21.02 -27.48
N THR A 460 9.90 21.55 -28.54
CA THR A 460 10.80 22.70 -28.45
C THR A 460 10.08 23.88 -29.12
N PRO A 461 9.92 25.05 -28.48
CA PRO A 461 9.16 26.16 -29.06
C PRO A 461 9.83 26.76 -30.30
N ASP A 462 9.04 26.86 -31.36
CA ASP A 462 9.33 27.57 -32.61
C ASP A 462 9.30 29.10 -32.39
N THR A 463 10.30 29.80 -32.91
CA THR A 463 10.26 31.25 -33.10
C THR A 463 10.60 31.55 -34.57
N GLY A 464 9.58 31.94 -35.36
CA GLY A 464 9.77 32.58 -36.68
C GLY A 464 10.53 33.90 -36.57
N THR A 465 11.08 34.54 -37.61
CA THR A 465 10.82 34.56 -39.07
C THR A 465 12.08 35.20 -39.77
N PRO A 466 12.09 35.64 -41.06
CA PRO A 466 12.66 34.99 -42.25
C PRO A 466 13.91 35.67 -42.89
N GLY A 467 14.63 34.91 -43.74
CA GLY A 467 15.30 35.44 -44.95
C GLY A 467 16.78 35.10 -45.17
N GLY A 468 17.09 34.47 -46.32
CA GLY A 468 18.32 34.73 -47.08
C GLY A 468 19.40 33.63 -47.17
N GLU A 469 19.35 32.87 -48.28
CA GLU A 469 20.44 32.20 -49.03
C GLU A 469 21.25 31.01 -48.46
N PRO A 470 21.72 30.09 -49.35
CA PRO A 470 22.12 28.73 -48.97
C PRO A 470 23.62 28.64 -48.67
N VAL A 471 23.98 27.94 -47.59
CA VAL A 471 25.38 27.61 -47.29
C VAL A 471 25.47 26.14 -46.88
N THR A 472 26.02 25.37 -47.82
CA THR A 472 26.92 24.20 -47.66
C THR A 472 26.77 23.30 -46.44
N GLU A 473 26.44 22.03 -46.69
CA GLU A 473 26.57 20.90 -45.73
C GLU A 473 27.97 20.85 -45.11
N GLU A 474 28.04 20.99 -43.79
CA GLU A 474 29.15 20.51 -42.96
C GLU A 474 28.78 19.15 -42.32
N PRO A 475 29.77 18.27 -42.06
CA PRO A 475 29.52 16.88 -41.70
C PRO A 475 28.94 16.76 -40.29
N VAL A 476 28.03 15.79 -40.14
CA VAL A 476 27.39 15.40 -38.87
C VAL A 476 28.46 15.03 -37.82
N VAL A 477 28.64 15.90 -36.83
CA VAL A 477 29.30 15.54 -35.57
C VAL A 477 28.22 15.07 -34.61
N SER A 478 28.21 13.77 -34.33
CA SER A 478 27.38 13.18 -33.27
C SER A 478 27.61 13.90 -31.94
N PRO A 479 26.56 14.29 -31.20
CA PRO A 479 26.73 14.84 -29.86
C PRO A 479 27.34 13.78 -28.94
N PRO A 480 28.22 14.16 -28.00
CA PRO A 480 28.76 13.21 -27.03
C PRO A 480 27.62 12.70 -26.13
N PRO A 481 27.71 11.44 -25.63
CA PRO A 481 26.70 10.89 -24.74
C PRO A 481 26.57 11.75 -23.49
N VAL A 482 25.35 12.25 -23.23
CA VAL A 482 24.98 12.86 -21.96
C VAL A 482 25.15 11.80 -20.87
N THR A 483 26.27 11.90 -20.15
CA THR A 483 26.56 11.02 -19.03
C THR A 483 25.66 11.45 -17.87
N ALA A 484 24.57 10.72 -17.65
CA ALA A 484 23.69 10.92 -16.51
C ALA A 484 24.54 10.98 -15.23
N THR A 485 24.42 12.08 -14.47
CA THR A 485 25.15 12.19 -13.20
C THR A 485 24.65 11.07 -12.28
N PRO A 486 25.52 10.18 -11.77
CA PRO A 486 25.06 9.01 -11.03
C PRO A 486 24.31 9.46 -9.75
N LYS A 487 23.05 9.03 -9.63
CA LYS A 487 22.20 9.29 -8.46
C LYS A 487 22.91 8.82 -7.18
N LYS A 488 23.14 9.74 -6.24
CA LYS A 488 23.73 9.40 -4.93
C LYS A 488 22.72 8.58 -4.13
N THR A 489 23.14 7.43 -3.62
CA THR A 489 22.35 6.51 -2.80
C THR A 489 22.92 6.42 -1.38
N ARG A 490 22.20 5.81 -0.44
CA ARG A 490 22.73 5.57 0.91
C ARG A 490 23.90 4.56 0.85
N PRO A 491 24.83 4.56 1.82
CA PRO A 491 25.94 3.62 1.83
C PRO A 491 25.46 2.17 1.86
N GLY A 492 26.22 1.25 1.28
CA GLY A 492 25.97 -0.18 1.45
C GLY A 492 26.17 -0.66 2.89
N ALA A 493 25.68 -1.85 3.22
CA ALA A 493 26.00 -2.49 4.50
C ALA A 493 27.51 -2.76 4.59
N PRO A 494 28.19 -2.41 5.69
CA PRO A 494 29.52 -2.94 5.95
C PRO A 494 29.52 -4.47 5.92
N LYS A 495 30.59 -5.08 5.38
CA LYS A 495 30.80 -6.52 5.50
C LYS A 495 30.82 -6.94 6.97
N ARG A 496 30.64 -8.24 7.23
CA ARG A 496 30.64 -8.82 8.59
C ARG A 496 31.78 -8.23 9.44
N PRO A 497 31.48 -7.55 10.55
CA PRO A 497 32.51 -6.96 11.39
C PRO A 497 33.25 -8.06 12.17
N GLY A 498 34.55 -7.87 12.34
CA GLY A 498 35.34 -8.61 13.32
C GLY A 498 34.97 -8.16 14.73
N ALA A 499 34.96 -9.08 15.68
CA ALA A 499 34.71 -8.77 17.09
C ALA A 499 35.64 -9.61 17.97
N VAL A 500 36.53 -8.94 18.70
CA VAL A 500 37.53 -9.58 19.57
C VAL A 500 37.30 -9.20 21.02
N PRO A 501 37.46 -10.14 21.98
CA PRO A 501 37.34 -9.84 23.39
C PRO A 501 38.52 -8.99 23.88
N GLY A 502 38.30 -8.21 24.94
CA GLY A 502 39.34 -7.46 25.65
C GLY A 502 40.40 -8.36 26.30
N ALA A 503 41.46 -7.73 26.82
CA ALA A 503 42.54 -8.43 27.51
C ALA A 503 42.04 -9.09 28.81
N ARG A 504 42.52 -10.30 29.08
CA ARG A 504 42.18 -11.05 30.30
C ARG A 504 42.63 -10.25 31.54
N GLY A 505 41.75 -10.12 32.52
CA GLY A 505 42.02 -9.35 33.75
C GLY A 505 41.74 -7.85 33.64
N GLY A 506 41.36 -7.36 32.46
CA GLY A 506 41.01 -5.96 32.22
C GLY A 506 39.51 -5.66 32.35
N ARG A 507 39.11 -4.46 31.91
CA ARG A 507 37.69 -4.08 31.81
C ARG A 507 37.02 -4.92 30.72
N ARG A 508 35.88 -5.54 31.05
CA ARG A 508 35.06 -6.35 30.13
C ARG A 508 34.67 -5.57 28.88
N THR A 509 35.39 -5.83 27.80
CA THR A 509 35.23 -5.11 26.54
C THR A 509 35.21 -6.04 25.34
N VAL A 510 34.61 -5.55 24.26
CA VAL A 510 34.67 -6.16 22.93
C VAL A 510 35.10 -5.07 21.96
N THR A 511 36.16 -5.32 21.20
CA THR A 511 36.58 -4.43 20.12
C THR A 511 36.03 -4.94 18.81
N ALA A 512 35.15 -4.14 18.21
CA ALA A 512 34.62 -4.39 16.87
C ALA A 512 35.50 -3.71 15.82
N SER A 513 35.71 -4.35 14.68
CA SER A 513 36.45 -3.81 13.53
C SER A 513 35.69 -4.04 12.23
N TRP A 514 35.64 -3.05 11.35
CA TRP A 514 34.89 -3.13 10.08
C TRP A 514 35.64 -2.46 8.93
N ALA A 515 35.34 -2.91 7.71
CA ALA A 515 35.78 -2.26 6.48
C ALA A 515 34.82 -1.15 6.05
N ARG A 516 35.29 -0.21 5.22
CA ARG A 516 34.44 0.81 4.61
C ARG A 516 33.49 0.13 3.59
N PRO A 517 32.18 0.37 3.65
CA PRO A 517 31.25 -0.13 2.63
C PRO A 517 31.27 0.74 1.37
N ALA A 518 30.55 0.30 0.33
CA ALA A 518 30.23 1.14 -0.82
C ALA A 518 29.58 2.46 -0.35
N THR A 519 30.00 3.57 -0.96
CA THR A 519 29.63 4.92 -0.53
C THR A 519 28.27 5.39 -1.04
N GLY A 520 27.70 4.70 -2.04
CA GLY A 520 26.51 5.17 -2.74
C GLY A 520 26.75 6.50 -3.46
N GLY A 521 27.96 6.74 -3.99
CA GLY A 521 28.28 7.98 -4.70
C GLY A 521 28.48 9.22 -3.82
N ALA A 522 28.38 9.12 -2.48
CA ALA A 522 28.65 10.23 -1.55
C ALA A 522 29.57 9.83 -0.37
N PRO A 523 30.51 10.67 0.08
CA PRO A 523 31.45 10.31 1.15
C PRO A 523 30.77 9.85 2.44
N ILE A 524 31.29 8.78 3.05
CA ILE A 524 30.86 8.37 4.40
C ILE A 524 31.22 9.47 5.40
N THR A 525 30.24 9.94 6.16
CA THR A 525 30.36 10.99 7.18
C THR A 525 30.39 10.42 8.61
N ARG A 526 29.84 9.22 8.84
CA ARG A 526 29.78 8.60 10.17
C ARG A 526 29.61 7.09 10.13
N TYR A 527 30.02 6.39 11.17
CA TYR A 527 29.60 5.01 11.45
C TYR A 527 28.80 4.94 12.74
N GLN A 528 27.97 3.91 12.86
CA GLN A 528 27.26 3.57 14.08
C GLN A 528 27.50 2.10 14.41
N VAL A 529 27.84 1.81 15.67
CA VAL A 529 28.16 0.47 16.16
C VAL A 529 27.19 0.11 17.28
N ARG A 530 26.65 -1.11 17.25
CA ARG A 530 25.72 -1.59 18.29
C ARG A 530 25.98 -3.06 18.61
N ALA A 531 25.92 -3.41 19.90
CA ALA A 531 26.06 -4.79 20.36
C ALA A 531 24.73 -5.36 20.84
N PHE A 532 24.54 -6.66 20.62
CA PHE A 532 23.35 -7.43 20.95
C PHE A 532 23.74 -8.64 21.80
N ARG A 533 23.12 -8.80 22.98
CA ARG A 533 23.35 -9.91 23.91
C ARG A 533 22.52 -11.10 23.48
N LEU A 534 23.10 -12.29 23.50
CA LEU A 534 22.46 -13.53 23.09
C LEU A 534 22.18 -14.45 24.28
N ALA A 535 21.01 -15.09 24.27
CA ALA A 535 20.68 -16.25 25.10
C ALA A 535 21.49 -17.49 24.70
N THR A 536 21.35 -18.58 25.46
CA THR A 536 21.86 -19.93 25.14
C THR A 536 21.33 -20.45 23.82
N THR A 537 20.07 -20.17 23.52
CA THR A 537 19.40 -20.52 22.26
C THR A 537 19.86 -19.70 21.06
N GLY A 538 20.68 -18.65 21.25
CA GLY A 538 21.10 -17.74 20.18
C GLY A 538 20.17 -16.56 19.92
N ARG A 539 19.01 -16.47 20.61
CA ARG A 539 18.08 -15.32 20.56
C ARG A 539 18.71 -14.06 21.14
N VAL A 540 18.47 -12.90 20.54
CA VAL A 540 18.84 -11.59 21.12
C VAL A 540 17.95 -11.29 22.33
N VAL A 541 18.57 -11.00 23.48
CA VAL A 541 17.87 -10.72 24.76
C VAL A 541 18.16 -9.34 25.33
N ALA A 542 19.16 -8.63 24.80
CA ALA A 542 19.42 -7.24 25.15
C ALA A 542 20.21 -6.55 24.04
N ARG A 543 20.23 -5.22 24.02
CA ARG A 543 20.99 -4.43 23.05
C ARG A 543 21.54 -3.17 23.70
N THR A 544 22.73 -2.75 23.29
CA THR A 544 23.32 -1.49 23.79
C THR A 544 22.69 -0.29 23.12
N ALA A 545 22.86 0.89 23.72
CA ALA A 545 22.73 2.15 22.99
C ALA A 545 23.71 2.14 21.79
N PRO A 546 23.31 2.68 20.63
CA PRO A 546 24.17 2.70 19.46
C PRO A 546 25.24 3.79 19.60
N ARG A 547 26.51 3.41 19.43
CA ARG A 547 27.65 4.34 19.52
C ARG A 547 27.99 4.90 18.14
N ALA A 548 27.89 6.21 17.98
CA ALA A 548 28.37 6.92 16.79
C ALA A 548 29.90 7.08 16.84
N VAL A 549 30.58 6.88 15.72
CA VAL A 549 32.02 7.17 15.55
C VAL A 549 32.25 7.87 14.21
N SER A 550 33.33 8.65 14.11
CA SER A 550 33.66 9.41 12.91
C SER A 550 33.93 8.51 11.69
N SER A 551 33.87 9.08 10.49
CA SER A 551 34.13 8.38 9.23
C SER A 551 35.57 7.89 9.03
N THR A 552 36.53 8.30 9.87
CA THR A 552 37.92 7.83 9.84
C THR A 552 38.14 6.59 10.71
N VAL A 553 37.23 6.31 11.64
CA VAL A 553 37.34 5.17 12.57
C VAL A 553 36.89 3.87 11.90
N ARG A 554 37.68 2.80 12.06
CA ARG A 554 37.36 1.43 11.60
C ARG A 554 37.32 0.40 12.73
N LYS A 555 37.53 0.84 13.97
CA LYS A 555 37.49 0.00 15.17
C LYS A 555 36.85 0.74 16.34
N ALA A 556 36.02 0.07 17.14
CA ALA A 556 35.43 0.64 18.35
C ALA A 556 35.40 -0.39 19.47
N SER A 557 35.86 0.02 20.66
CA SER A 557 35.75 -0.78 21.88
C SER A 557 34.42 -0.50 22.59
N LEU A 558 33.70 -1.56 22.94
CA LEU A 558 32.41 -1.53 23.62
C LEU A 558 32.57 -2.17 25.00
N ARG A 559 32.18 -1.46 26.06
CA ARG A 559 32.11 -2.04 27.41
C ARG A 559 30.81 -2.81 27.55
N LEU A 560 30.91 -4.11 27.80
CA LEU A 560 29.76 -5.02 27.76
C LEU A 560 29.74 -5.90 29.02
N PRO A 561 28.55 -6.09 29.64
CA PRO A 561 28.39 -7.08 30.72
C PRO A 561 28.69 -8.51 30.27
N LYS A 562 28.92 -9.40 31.26
CA LYS A 562 29.13 -10.84 31.00
C LYS A 562 27.97 -11.41 30.17
N GLY A 563 28.30 -12.11 29.10
CA GLY A 563 27.33 -12.76 28.22
C GLY A 563 27.92 -13.04 26.84
N ARG A 564 27.15 -13.71 26.00
CA ARG A 564 27.46 -13.85 24.57
C ARG A 564 26.93 -12.63 23.84
N TRP A 565 27.73 -12.05 22.97
CA TRP A 565 27.36 -10.86 22.21
C TRP A 565 27.68 -11.02 20.73
N VAL A 566 26.97 -10.28 19.91
CA VAL A 566 27.33 -9.99 18.52
C VAL A 566 27.28 -8.50 18.27
N VAL A 567 28.08 -8.00 17.33
CA VAL A 567 28.17 -6.59 16.99
C VAL A 567 27.74 -6.36 15.55
N ARG A 568 27.03 -5.26 15.29
CA ARG A 568 26.69 -4.78 13.95
C ARG A 568 27.18 -3.35 13.76
N VAL A 569 27.47 -2.99 12.52
CA VAL A 569 27.93 -1.65 12.13
C VAL A 569 27.14 -1.15 10.92
N ARG A 570 26.77 0.13 10.89
CA ARG A 570 26.25 0.80 9.69
C ARG A 570 26.99 2.11 9.40
N ALA A 571 26.94 2.57 8.16
CA ALA A 571 27.60 3.81 7.70
C ALA A 571 26.58 4.87 7.29
N ARG A 572 26.94 6.15 7.39
CA ARG A 572 26.14 7.31 6.95
C ARG A 572 26.88 8.08 5.87
N ASN A 573 26.18 8.59 4.86
CA ASN A 573 26.67 9.65 3.98
C ASN A 573 25.69 10.85 4.01
N ALA A 574 25.80 11.78 3.05
CA ALA A 574 24.89 12.92 2.95
C ALA A 574 23.42 12.52 2.70
N VAL A 575 23.16 11.37 2.08
CA VAL A 575 21.81 10.85 1.78
C VAL A 575 21.18 10.19 3.02
N GLY A 576 21.98 9.59 3.90
CA GLY A 576 21.47 8.98 5.13
C GLY A 576 22.25 7.77 5.61
N TRP A 577 21.65 7.03 6.55
CA TRP A 577 22.23 5.79 7.09
C TRP A 577 21.94 4.61 6.17
N GLY A 578 22.99 3.89 5.78
CA GLY A 578 22.91 2.59 5.13
C GLY A 578 22.45 1.46 6.07
N PRO A 579 22.20 0.27 5.53
CA PRO A 579 21.79 -0.89 6.32
C PRO A 579 22.87 -1.32 7.32
N TRP A 580 22.43 -2.00 8.39
CA TRP A 580 23.33 -2.64 9.35
C TRP A 580 24.00 -3.86 8.72
N SER A 581 25.31 -4.00 8.92
CA SER A 581 26.06 -5.21 8.60
C SER A 581 25.35 -6.46 9.13
N VAL A 582 25.61 -7.62 8.54
CA VAL A 582 25.35 -8.89 9.23
C VAL A 582 26.06 -8.92 10.59
N ALA A 583 25.56 -9.73 11.53
CA ALA A 583 26.13 -9.84 12.87
C ALA A 583 27.58 -10.38 12.83
N SER A 584 28.46 -9.88 13.70
CA SER A 584 29.79 -10.47 13.90
C SER A 584 29.71 -11.93 14.34
N ALA A 585 30.85 -12.62 14.38
CA ALA A 585 30.95 -13.85 15.16
C ALA A 585 30.60 -13.58 16.64
N ARG A 586 30.10 -14.63 17.32
CA ARG A 586 29.76 -14.56 18.74
C ARG A 586 31.03 -14.30 19.56
N VAL A 587 30.97 -13.35 20.48
CA VAL A 587 32.10 -12.95 21.32
C VAL A 587 31.66 -12.81 22.78
N THR A 588 32.54 -13.20 23.70
CA THR A 588 32.32 -13.04 25.14
C THR A 588 33.31 -12.01 25.68
N PRO A 589 32.86 -10.88 26.25
CA PRO A 589 33.73 -9.86 26.82
C PRO A 589 34.62 -10.47 27.92
N ARG A 590 35.93 -10.23 27.82
CA ARG A 590 36.92 -10.67 28.81
C ARG A 590 37.50 -9.49 29.56
#